data_AF-A0A969S5M2-F1
#
_entry.id   AF-A0A969S5M2-F1
#
_cell.length_a   1.000
_cell.length_b   1.000
_cell.length_c   1.000
_cell.angle_alpha   90.00
_cell.angle_beta   90.00
_cell.angle_gamma   90.00
#
_symmetry.space_group_name_H-M   'P 1'
#
loop_
_entity.id
_entity.type
_entity.pdbx_description
1 polymer ?
#
loop_
_entity_poly.entity_id
_entity_poly.type
_entity_poly.pdbx_seq_one_letter_code
_entity_poly.pdbx_strand_id
1 'polypeptide(L)'
;MNVTTTYYPPTIGRDIAALMQPNTRVIYTESPGSLTFEVQDVPAICAEAKKARCCQFTRQHMATPFFYTALDKGVDMTIMAATKYIVGHSDVMIGSVTLGGVAS
;
A
#
# COMPACT_ATOMS: atom_id res chain seq x y z
N MET A 1 21.09 -2.31 -9.16
CA MET A 1 19.77 -2.74 -9.67
C MET A 1 19.12 -1.55 -10.37
N ASN A 2 18.55 -1.73 -11.57
CA ASN A 2 18.02 -0.64 -12.42
C ASN A 2 16.59 -0.24 -12.02
N VAL A 3 16.41 0.27 -10.80
CA VAL A 3 15.11 0.70 -10.24
C VAL A 3 15.26 2.12 -9.71
N THR A 4 14.37 3.02 -10.15
CA THR A 4 14.28 4.38 -9.62
C THR A 4 13.10 4.49 -8.65
N THR A 5 13.21 5.36 -7.65
CA THR A 5 12.19 5.55 -6.61
C THR A 5 11.93 7.02 -6.40
N THR A 6 10.66 7.38 -6.26
CA THR A 6 10.21 8.73 -5.90
C THR A 6 9.42 8.61 -4.59
N TYR A 7 9.85 9.35 -3.57
CA TYR A 7 9.10 9.50 -2.32
C TYR A 7 8.05 10.59 -2.47
N TYR A 8 6.94 10.46 -1.76
CA TYR A 8 5.83 11.40 -1.80
C TYR A 8 5.31 11.70 -0.38
N PRO A 9 4.71 12.88 -0.14
CA PRO A 9 4.06 13.20 1.13
C PRO A 9 2.88 12.24 1.38
N PRO A 10 2.72 11.63 2.56
CA PRO A 10 1.67 10.63 2.81
C PRO A 10 0.25 11.18 2.66
N THR A 11 0.07 12.50 2.72
CA THR A 11 -1.20 13.20 2.54
C THR A 11 -1.48 13.66 1.10
N ILE A 12 -0.68 13.22 0.12
CA ILE A 12 -0.77 13.70 -1.27
C ILE A 12 -2.09 13.32 -1.97
N GLY A 13 -2.73 12.22 -1.58
CA GLY A 13 -3.98 11.75 -2.19
C GLY A 13 -3.90 11.65 -3.73
N ARG A 14 -4.83 12.32 -4.42
CA ARG A 14 -4.92 12.32 -5.90
C ARG A 14 -3.74 13.01 -6.60
N ASP A 15 -3.06 13.92 -5.91
CA ASP A 15 -1.95 14.67 -6.52
C ASP A 15 -0.73 13.77 -6.78
N ILE A 16 -0.77 12.51 -6.36
CA ILE A 16 0.25 11.51 -6.70
C ILE A 16 0.43 11.34 -8.20
N ALA A 17 -0.62 11.59 -8.99
CA ALA A 17 -0.57 11.56 -10.46
C ALA A 17 0.54 12.47 -11.02
N ALA A 18 0.82 13.61 -10.37
CA ALA A 18 1.86 14.54 -10.80
C ALA A 18 3.30 14.01 -10.60
N LEU A 19 3.47 12.99 -9.76
CA LEU A 19 4.77 12.36 -9.49
C LEU A 19 5.00 11.10 -10.35
N MET A 20 3.98 10.65 -11.07
CA MET A 20 4.07 9.48 -11.93
C MET A 20 4.87 9.80 -13.20
N GLN A 21 5.65 8.82 -13.65
CA GLN A 21 6.52 8.89 -14.82
C GLN A 21 6.14 7.78 -15.81
N PRO A 22 6.55 7.87 -17.08
CA PRO A 22 6.28 6.83 -18.07
C PRO A 22 6.78 5.42 -17.69
N ASN A 23 7.79 5.35 -16.82
CA ASN A 23 8.36 4.12 -16.28
C ASN A 23 7.82 3.73 -14.89
N THR A 24 6.85 4.46 -14.32
CA THR A 24 6.22 4.06 -13.06
C THR A 24 5.49 2.73 -13.28
N ARG A 25 5.81 1.73 -12.45
CA ARG A 25 5.20 0.39 -12.48
C ARG A 25 4.45 0.05 -11.20
N VAL A 26 4.80 0.70 -10.11
CA VAL A 26 4.37 0.34 -8.76
C VAL A 26 4.09 1.61 -7.96
N ILE A 27 2.99 1.61 -7.22
CA ILE A 27 2.75 2.54 -6.11
C ILE A 27 2.70 1.74 -4.79
N TYR A 28 3.57 2.14 -3.86
CA TYR A 28 3.67 1.59 -2.52
C TYR A 28 3.02 2.54 -1.52
N THR A 29 2.01 2.07 -0.78
CA THR A 29 1.36 2.86 0.29
C THR A 29 1.52 2.19 1.65
N GLU A 30 1.41 2.99 2.71
CA GLU A 30 1.30 2.52 4.08
C GLU A 30 0.34 3.44 4.83
N SER A 31 -0.76 2.89 5.34
CA SER A 31 -1.77 3.66 6.04
C SER A 31 -2.40 2.83 7.16
N PRO A 32 -2.32 3.27 8.43
CA PRO A 32 -1.50 4.39 8.92
C PRO A 32 0.02 4.15 8.77
N GLY A 33 0.79 5.24 8.62
CA GLY A 33 2.26 5.21 8.66
C GLY A 33 2.82 4.64 9.97
N SER A 34 3.92 3.87 9.90
CA SER A 34 4.46 3.15 11.08
C SER A 34 4.96 4.03 12.23
N LEU A 35 5.37 5.27 11.95
CA LEU A 35 5.99 6.17 12.93
C LEU A 35 5.10 7.37 13.24
N THR A 36 4.59 8.00 12.19
CA THR A 36 3.90 9.28 12.21
C THR A 36 2.38 9.12 12.05
N PHE A 37 1.90 7.90 11.82
CA PHE A 37 0.48 7.51 11.80
C PHE A 37 -0.40 8.30 10.83
N GLU A 38 0.16 8.88 9.77
CA GLU A 38 -0.64 9.55 8.75
C GLU A 38 -1.55 8.55 8.05
N VAL A 39 -2.81 8.96 7.90
CA VAL A 39 -3.81 8.20 7.18
C VAL A 39 -3.84 8.71 5.75
N GLN A 40 -3.40 7.86 4.82
CA GLN A 40 -3.41 8.18 3.40
C GLN A 40 -4.81 7.97 2.81
N ASP A 41 -5.19 8.78 1.81
CA ASP A 41 -6.34 8.51 0.95
C ASP A 41 -5.99 7.43 -0.09
N VAL A 42 -5.92 6.19 0.39
CA VAL A 42 -5.59 5.00 -0.42
C VAL A 42 -6.55 4.83 -1.61
N PRO A 43 -7.89 4.99 -1.48
CA PRO A 43 -8.79 4.92 -2.62
C PRO A 43 -8.46 5.93 -3.72
N ALA A 44 -8.15 7.19 -3.36
CA ALA A 44 -7.75 8.21 -4.33
C ALA A 44 -6.45 7.85 -5.05
N ILE A 45 -5.44 7.39 -4.30
CA ILE A 45 -4.16 6.95 -4.87
C ILE A 45 -4.36 5.78 -5.83
N CYS A 46 -5.17 4.78 -5.45
CA CYS A 46 -5.47 3.63 -6.30
C CYS A 46 -6.20 4.03 -7.57
N ALA A 47 -7.10 5.02 -7.51
CA ALA A 47 -7.80 5.51 -8.69
C ALA A 47 -6.85 6.12 -9.73
N GLU A 48 -5.83 6.87 -9.31
CA GLU A 48 -4.81 7.41 -10.22
C GLU A 48 -3.86 6.32 -10.73
N ALA A 49 -3.46 5.38 -9.86
CA ALA A 49 -2.62 4.24 -10.23
C ALA A 49 -3.22 3.43 -11.40
N LYS A 50 -4.53 3.14 -11.31
CA LYS A 50 -5.27 2.38 -12.32
C LYS A 50 -5.32 3.08 -13.67
N LYS A 51 -5.49 4.40 -13.70
CA LYS A 51 -5.46 5.18 -14.97
C LYS A 51 -4.12 5.01 -15.69
N ALA A 52 -3.04 4.91 -14.93
CA ALA A 52 -1.69 4.73 -15.44
C ALA A 52 -1.25 3.25 -15.55
N ARG A 53 -2.14 2.28 -15.31
CA ARG A 53 -1.84 0.83 -15.32
C ARG A 53 -0.63 0.46 -14.45
N CYS A 54 -0.49 1.14 -13.32
CA CYS A 54 0.51 0.84 -12.31
C CYS A 54 -0.09 -0.13 -11.31
N CYS A 55 0.69 -1.10 -10.85
CA CYS A 55 0.27 -1.97 -9.75
C CYS A 55 0.33 -1.21 -8.43
N GLN A 56 -0.70 -1.37 -7.60
CA GLN A 56 -0.81 -0.71 -6.31
C GLN A 56 -0.81 -1.73 -5.18
N PHE A 57 0.03 -1.50 -4.19
CA PHE A 57 0.03 -2.29 -2.98
C PHE A 57 0.18 -1.48 -1.72
N THR A 58 -0.37 -2.02 -0.65
CA THR A 58 -0.38 -1.36 0.65
C THR A 58 0.25 -2.24 1.72
N ARG A 59 1.05 -1.63 2.59
CA ARG A 59 1.48 -2.28 3.83
C ARG A 59 0.38 -2.09 4.88
N GLN A 60 -0.18 -3.20 5.33
CA GLN A 60 -1.26 -3.22 6.30
C GLN A 60 -0.82 -4.03 7.51
N HIS A 61 -0.35 -3.36 8.55
CA HIS A 61 -0.10 -4.03 9.84
C HIS A 61 -0.71 -3.25 11.00
N MET A 62 -0.70 -1.91 11.00
CA MET A 62 -1.32 -1.11 12.06
C MET A 62 -2.85 -1.28 12.13
N ALA A 63 -3.55 -1.19 10.99
CA ALA A 63 -5.00 -1.37 10.97
C ALA A 63 -5.42 -2.84 11.01
N THR A 64 -4.56 -3.78 10.61
CA THR A 64 -4.90 -5.21 10.40
C THR A 64 -6.03 -5.39 9.35
N PRO A 65 -6.26 -6.60 8.80
CA PRO A 65 -7.34 -6.79 7.83
C PRO A 65 -8.72 -6.74 8.50
N PHE A 66 -8.78 -6.81 9.83
CA PHE A 66 -10.01 -6.78 10.62
C PHE A 66 -10.64 -5.38 10.67
N PHE A 67 -9.83 -4.31 10.79
CA PHE A 67 -10.34 -2.93 10.83
C PHE A 67 -10.29 -2.23 9.48
N TYR A 68 -9.41 -2.67 8.56
CA TYR A 68 -9.30 -2.07 7.23
C TYR A 68 -8.96 -3.10 6.16
N THR A 69 -9.97 -3.50 5.41
CA THR A 69 -9.82 -4.39 4.26
C THR A 69 -9.39 -3.58 3.03
N ALA A 70 -8.08 -3.40 2.85
CA ALA A 70 -7.54 -2.54 1.79
C ALA A 70 -7.83 -3.05 0.37
N LEU A 71 -8.04 -4.36 0.18
CA LEU A 71 -8.43 -4.93 -1.11
C LEU A 71 -9.77 -4.34 -1.59
N ASP A 72 -10.74 -4.16 -0.68
CA ASP A 72 -12.03 -3.52 -0.98
C ASP A 72 -11.90 -2.04 -1.34
N LYS A 73 -10.73 -1.44 -1.08
CA LYS A 73 -10.41 -0.03 -1.36
C LYS A 73 -9.69 0.15 -2.69
N GLY A 74 -9.57 -0.92 -3.47
CA GLY A 74 -9.04 -0.90 -4.84
C GLY A 74 -7.55 -1.21 -4.94
N VAL A 75 -6.91 -1.65 -3.86
CA VAL A 75 -5.52 -2.11 -3.86
C VAL A 75 -5.42 -3.50 -4.50
N ASP A 76 -4.42 -3.76 -5.35
CA ASP A 76 -4.25 -5.08 -5.98
C ASP A 76 -3.77 -6.13 -4.99
N MET A 77 -2.87 -5.74 -4.09
CA MET A 77 -2.31 -6.62 -3.08
C MET A 77 -1.99 -5.92 -1.76
N THR A 78 -2.10 -6.67 -0.67
CA THR A 78 -1.70 -6.22 0.67
C THR A 78 -0.48 -6.99 1.13
N ILE A 79 0.45 -6.29 1.76
CA ILE A 79 1.65 -6.87 2.38
C ILE A 79 1.54 -6.67 3.88
N MET A 80 1.75 -7.72 4.65
CA MET A 80 1.60 -7.70 6.10
C MET A 80 2.84 -8.24 6.80
N ALA A 81 3.33 -7.47 7.76
CA ALA A 81 4.24 -7.97 8.78
C ALA A 81 3.42 -8.70 9.85
N ALA A 82 3.14 -9.99 9.61
CA ALA A 82 2.35 -10.79 10.52
C ALA A 82 3.05 -11.04 11.87
N THR A 83 4.35 -10.79 11.96
CA THR A 83 5.10 -10.69 13.24
C THR A 83 4.50 -9.77 14.29
N LYS A 84 3.66 -8.81 13.85
CA LYS A 84 3.01 -7.81 14.69
C LYS A 84 1.70 -8.37 15.25
N TYR A 85 0.57 -7.74 14.91
CA TYR A 85 -0.73 -8.05 15.49
C TYR A 85 -1.30 -9.43 15.14
N ILE A 86 -0.82 -10.07 14.06
CA ILE A 86 -1.31 -11.41 13.67
C ILE A 86 -0.70 -12.49 14.57
N VAL A 87 0.62 -12.51 14.71
CA VAL A 87 1.32 -13.39 15.66
C VAL A 87 0.99 -12.93 17.08
N GLY A 88 1.12 -11.64 17.38
CA GLY A 88 0.74 -11.01 18.66
C GLY A 88 1.69 -11.27 19.83
N HIS A 89 2.51 -12.32 19.77
CA HIS A 89 3.30 -12.82 20.90
C HIS A 89 4.82 -12.58 20.78
N SER A 90 5.28 -11.90 19.72
CA SER A 90 6.69 -11.51 19.52
C SER A 90 7.70 -12.68 19.41
N ASP A 91 7.24 -13.87 19.03
CA ASP A 91 8.01 -15.11 18.99
C ASP A 91 8.15 -15.73 17.59
N VAL A 92 7.41 -15.23 16.59
CA VAL A 92 7.42 -15.74 15.21
C VAL A 92 7.74 -14.63 14.21
N MET A 93 8.66 -14.94 13.28
CA MET A 93 9.04 -14.09 12.15
C MET A 93 8.34 -14.54 10.86
N ILE A 94 7.20 -13.94 10.54
CA ILE A 94 6.39 -14.26 9.36
C ILE A 94 5.82 -13.00 8.70
N GLY A 95 5.76 -13.02 7.37
CA GLY A 95 5.05 -12.03 6.56
C GLY A 95 4.03 -12.72 5.65
N SER A 96 3.01 -11.99 5.22
CA SER A 96 2.02 -12.49 4.25
C SER A 96 1.78 -11.48 3.13
N VAL A 97 1.34 -12.00 1.99
CA VAL A 97 0.88 -11.22 0.84
C VAL A 97 -0.47 -11.77 0.42
N THR A 98 -1.47 -10.90 0.26
CA THR A 98 -2.82 -11.29 -0.18
C THR A 98 -3.17 -10.53 -1.46
N LEU A 99 -3.72 -11.24 -2.45
CA LEU A 99 -4.12 -10.68 -3.75
C LEU A 99 -5.64 -10.51 -3.81
N GLY A 100 -6.14 -9.37 -4.32
CA GLY A 100 -7.57 -9.06 -4.45
C GLY A 100 -8.22 -9.52 -5.77
N GLY A 101 -7.52 -10.33 -6.57
CA GLY A 101 -7.83 -10.54 -7.98
C GLY A 101 -7.16 -9.49 -8.85
N VAL A 102 -6.52 -9.92 -9.95
CA VAL A 102 -5.66 -9.04 -10.77
C VAL A 102 -6.55 -8.02 -11.50
N ALA A 103 -6.45 -6.74 -11.11
CA ALA A 103 -7.07 -5.62 -11.81
C ALA A 103 -6.02 -4.56 -12.17
N SER A 104 -5.20 -4.88 -13.17
CA SER A 104 -4.34 -3.92 -13.89
C SER A 104 -4.42 -4.17 -15.39
#